data_AF-A0A553NK05-F1
#
_entry.id   AF-A0A553NK05-F1
#
_cell.length_a   1.000
_cell.length_b   1.000
_cell.length_c   1.000
_cell.angle_alpha   90.00
_cell.angle_beta   90.00
_cell.angle_gamma   90.00
#
_symmetry.space_group_name_H-M   'P 1'
#
loop_
_entity.id
_entity.type
_entity.pdbx_description
1 polymer ?
#
loop_
_entity_poly.entity_id
_entity_poly.type
_entity_poly.pdbx_seq_one_letter_code
_entity_poly.pdbx_strand_id
1 'polypeptide(L)'
;MAETLTCNSCKVSFLGKCLYSTQVTCAASEPNCYSAKAVVDLSGFPSLSSRGCTSDCNSTAGSILGTGYSITKTCCTTNLCNGASALHLSMTAALSVALLTSFWSNAQLDFLLHDSNRQGNNMSEERPEVELFVKAGSDGQSIGNCPFSQRLFMVLWLKGVTFNVTTVDMKRKPDILKDLAPGAQPPFLLYGGEVKTDTNKIEEFLEEVLCPPKYPQLAARNPESNSADLEKGLLKALKKLDDYLASPLVDEIDENCSDDVTSSTRPFLDGQELTLADCNLLPKLHIVKVVCQKFRSFSIPRTLTSLWRYLDAAYAREEFSSTCPSDEEIHVAYSSVSICQPIDLNAGKMRQNALMQPL
;
A
#
# COMPACT_ATOMS: atom_id res chain seq x y z
N MET A 1 -38.03 33.26 -2.25
CA MET A 1 -37.42 32.03 -2.77
C MET A 1 -36.26 31.73 -1.83
N ALA A 2 -36.31 30.67 -1.03
CA ALA A 2 -35.22 30.34 -0.12
C ALA A 2 -34.06 29.76 -0.96
N GLU A 3 -32.89 30.38 -0.89
CA GLU A 3 -31.70 29.84 -1.55
C GLU A 3 -31.34 28.50 -0.91
N THR A 4 -31.31 27.45 -1.73
CA THR A 4 -30.96 26.09 -1.28
C THR A 4 -29.45 25.99 -1.11
N LEU A 5 -28.98 25.85 0.12
CA LEU A 5 -27.56 25.69 0.46
C LEU A 5 -27.08 24.28 0.10
N THR A 6 -25.98 24.16 -0.62
CA THR A 6 -25.32 22.89 -0.96
C THR A 6 -23.98 22.77 -0.22
N CYS A 7 -23.76 21.67 0.49
CA CYS A 7 -22.55 21.42 1.29
C CYS A 7 -21.83 20.14 0.86
N ASN A 8 -20.53 20.06 1.10
CA ASN A 8 -19.82 18.79 1.03
C ASN A 8 -20.25 17.91 2.22
N SER A 9 -20.61 16.67 1.96
CA SER A 9 -20.99 15.68 2.96
C SER A 9 -19.98 14.55 3.00
N CYS A 10 -19.60 14.18 4.21
CA CYS A 10 -18.66 13.11 4.47
C CYS A 10 -18.88 12.62 5.90
N LYS A 11 -19.46 11.42 6.02
CA LYS A 11 -19.86 10.86 7.31
C LYS A 11 -18.65 10.59 8.21
N VAL A 12 -17.56 10.06 7.65
CA VAL A 12 -16.36 9.66 8.39
C VAL A 12 -15.11 9.87 7.52
N SER A 13 -14.09 10.52 8.06
CA SER A 13 -12.78 10.71 7.45
C SER A 13 -11.68 10.13 8.34
N PHE A 14 -10.69 9.50 7.73
CA PHE A 14 -9.51 8.97 8.44
C PHE A 14 -8.27 9.74 7.98
N LEU A 15 -7.47 10.26 8.92
CA LEU A 15 -6.27 11.09 8.61
C LEU A 15 -6.57 12.30 7.70
N GLY A 16 -7.76 12.91 7.85
CA GLY A 16 -8.17 14.07 7.06
C GLY A 16 -8.61 13.77 5.63
N LYS A 17 -8.70 12.50 5.23
CA LYS A 17 -9.26 12.08 3.94
C LYS A 17 -10.68 11.54 4.11
N CYS A 18 -11.61 12.12 3.37
CA CYS A 18 -12.99 11.64 3.30
C CYS A 18 -13.07 10.35 2.49
N LEU A 19 -13.58 9.28 3.11
CA LEU A 19 -13.76 7.98 2.46
C LEU A 19 -14.84 8.05 1.38
N TYR A 20 -15.90 8.83 1.65
CA TYR A 20 -16.99 9.10 0.72
C TYR A 20 -17.36 10.59 0.82
N SER A 21 -16.97 11.37 -0.18
CA SER A 21 -17.35 12.77 -0.29
C SER A 21 -18.45 12.91 -1.32
N THR A 22 -19.62 13.39 -0.91
CA THR A 22 -20.72 13.75 -1.81
C THR A 22 -21.09 15.21 -1.60
N GLN A 23 -21.93 15.75 -2.47
CA GLN A 23 -22.57 17.05 -2.24
C GLN A 23 -24.01 16.81 -1.86
N VAL A 24 -24.49 17.51 -0.83
CA VAL A 24 -25.87 17.40 -0.33
C VAL A 24 -26.50 18.78 -0.32
N THR A 25 -27.77 18.86 -0.69
CA THR A 25 -28.55 20.09 -0.51
C THR A 25 -29.17 20.05 0.88
N CYS A 26 -28.89 21.07 1.69
CA CYS A 26 -29.35 21.12 3.07
C CYS A 26 -30.85 21.39 3.15
N ALA A 27 -31.50 20.80 4.14
CA ALA A 27 -32.87 21.14 4.50
C ALA A 27 -32.94 22.56 5.06
N ALA A 28 -34.11 23.20 4.98
CA ALA A 28 -34.34 24.54 5.55
C ALA A 28 -34.08 24.60 7.08
N SER A 29 -34.15 23.45 7.76
CA SER A 29 -33.82 23.31 9.18
C SER A 29 -32.31 23.29 9.48
N GLU A 30 -31.45 23.18 8.47
CA GLU A 30 -29.99 23.05 8.61
C GLU A 30 -29.26 24.11 7.77
N PRO A 31 -29.26 25.38 8.20
CA PRO A 31 -28.82 26.51 7.38
C PRO A 31 -27.29 26.66 7.24
N ASN A 32 -26.49 25.71 7.74
CA ASN A 32 -25.03 25.81 7.73
C ASN A 32 -24.37 24.55 7.16
N CYS A 33 -23.31 24.73 6.37
CA CYS A 33 -22.32 23.69 6.15
C CYS A 33 -21.40 23.60 7.36
N TYR A 34 -20.95 22.40 7.73
CA TYR A 34 -19.95 22.21 8.78
C TYR A 34 -18.78 21.34 8.35
N SER A 35 -17.65 21.52 9.03
CA SER A 35 -16.51 20.60 9.10
C SER A 35 -16.17 20.37 10.56
N ALA A 36 -16.22 19.13 11.01
CA ALA A 36 -15.92 18.72 12.39
C ALA A 36 -14.63 17.90 12.43
N LYS A 37 -13.79 18.10 13.45
CA LYS A 37 -12.61 17.31 13.75
C LYS A 37 -12.70 16.82 15.19
N ALA A 38 -12.72 15.50 15.37
CA ALA A 38 -12.65 14.86 16.67
C ALA A 38 -11.21 14.43 16.96
N VAL A 39 -10.72 14.83 18.13
CA VAL A 39 -9.44 14.44 18.71
C VAL A 39 -9.74 13.68 20.00
N VAL A 40 -9.14 12.50 20.14
CA VAL A 40 -9.22 11.67 21.35
C VAL A 40 -7.88 11.78 22.06
N ASP A 41 -7.88 11.97 23.38
CA ASP A 41 -6.67 12.15 24.21
C ASP A 41 -5.91 10.83 24.44
N LEU A 42 -5.77 10.00 23.39
CA LEU A 42 -4.98 8.77 23.36
C LEU A 42 -3.76 8.96 22.46
N SER A 43 -2.58 8.64 22.98
CA SER A 43 -1.34 8.68 22.20
C SER A 43 -1.45 7.76 20.98
N GLY A 44 -1.30 8.36 19.79
CA GLY A 44 -1.29 7.63 18.51
C GLY A 44 -2.67 7.34 17.88
N PHE A 45 -3.78 7.79 18.47
CA PHE A 45 -5.09 7.65 17.80
C PHE A 45 -5.24 8.69 16.67
N PRO A 46 -5.60 8.29 15.45
CA PRO A 46 -5.75 9.22 14.33
C PRO A 46 -6.98 10.12 14.53
N SER A 47 -6.87 11.40 14.20
CA SER A 47 -8.01 12.32 14.28
C SER A 47 -9.09 11.96 13.27
N LEU A 48 -10.34 11.94 13.73
CA LEU A 48 -11.51 11.70 12.89
C LEU A 48 -12.06 13.04 12.40
N SER A 49 -12.55 13.12 11.17
CA SER A 49 -13.29 14.31 10.71
C SER A 49 -14.58 13.96 9.98
N SER A 50 -15.55 14.87 10.01
CA SER A 50 -16.81 14.74 9.27
C SER A 50 -17.27 16.09 8.72
N ARG A 51 -18.11 16.07 7.69
CA ARG A 51 -18.64 17.26 7.02
C ARG A 51 -20.09 17.03 6.64
N GLY A 52 -20.90 18.08 6.60
CA GLY A 52 -22.29 17.99 6.18
C GLY A 52 -23.09 19.27 6.44
N CYS A 53 -24.41 19.12 6.52
CA CYS A 53 -25.35 20.17 6.90
C CYS A 53 -25.60 20.14 8.41
N THR A 54 -25.87 21.28 9.02
CA THR A 54 -26.23 21.34 10.45
C THR A 54 -26.98 22.61 10.82
N SER A 55 -27.73 22.53 11.92
CA SER A 55 -28.31 23.68 12.61
C SER A 55 -27.45 24.21 13.77
N ASP A 56 -26.54 23.39 14.30
CA ASP A 56 -25.72 23.72 15.47
C ASP A 56 -24.24 23.81 15.10
N CYS A 57 -23.57 24.89 15.49
CA CYS A 57 -22.17 25.15 15.18
C CYS A 57 -21.25 25.09 16.40
N ASN A 58 -21.77 24.64 17.53
CA ASN A 58 -20.98 24.51 18.75
C ASN A 58 -19.98 23.36 18.66
N SER A 59 -18.81 23.59 19.24
CA SER A 59 -17.83 22.55 19.51
C SER A 59 -18.20 21.83 20.81
N THR A 60 -18.01 20.52 20.86
CA THR A 60 -18.37 19.69 22.02
C THR A 60 -17.14 18.99 22.57
N ALA A 61 -17.11 18.78 23.88
CA ALA A 61 -16.07 17.98 24.53
C ALA A 61 -16.75 17.03 25.51
N GLY A 62 -16.16 15.86 25.73
CA GLY A 62 -16.72 14.84 26.60
C GLY A 62 -15.70 13.78 26.96
N SER A 63 -16.18 12.71 27.60
CA SER A 63 -15.38 11.53 27.90
C SER A 63 -16.12 10.30 27.45
N ILE A 64 -15.40 9.37 26.83
CA ILE A 64 -15.92 8.04 26.48
C ILE A 64 -14.96 7.01 27.07
N LEU A 65 -15.47 6.07 27.87
CA LEU A 65 -14.67 5.04 28.54
C LEU A 65 -13.47 5.59 29.33
N GLY A 66 -13.66 6.72 30.01
CA GLY A 66 -12.63 7.37 30.83
C GLY A 66 -11.58 8.18 30.03
N THR A 67 -11.69 8.22 28.70
CA THR A 67 -10.80 8.97 27.82
C THR A 67 -11.48 10.25 27.34
N GLY A 68 -10.82 11.39 27.53
CA GLY A 68 -11.28 12.69 27.02
C GLY A 68 -11.31 12.74 25.49
N TYR A 69 -12.32 13.38 24.94
CA TYR A 69 -12.37 13.73 23.53
C TYR A 69 -12.84 15.18 23.35
N SER A 70 -12.35 15.81 22.30
CA SER A 70 -12.78 17.14 21.85
C SER A 70 -13.18 17.11 20.39
N ILE A 71 -14.35 17.67 20.08
CA ILE A 71 -14.88 17.84 18.72
C ILE A 71 -14.90 19.32 18.42
N THR A 72 -13.99 19.77 17.56
CA THR A 72 -14.00 21.13 17.02
C THR A 72 -14.87 21.16 15.78
N LYS A 73 -15.90 22.02 15.78
CA LYS A 73 -16.81 22.23 14.65
C LYS A 73 -16.61 23.62 14.05
N THR A 74 -16.47 23.69 12.74
CA THR A 74 -16.38 24.94 11.97
C THR A 74 -17.53 25.00 10.99
N CYS A 75 -18.24 26.12 10.96
CA CYS A 75 -19.41 26.32 10.10
C CYS A 75 -19.23 27.45 9.10
N CYS A 76 -19.99 27.38 8.01
CA CYS A 76 -20.06 28.41 6.99
C CYS A 76 -21.40 28.33 6.23
N THR A 77 -21.82 29.42 5.60
CA THR A 77 -23.17 29.61 5.05
C THR A 77 -23.20 29.75 3.52
N THR A 78 -22.07 29.50 2.84
CA THR A 78 -21.97 29.57 1.38
C THR A 78 -21.85 28.19 0.76
N ASN A 79 -22.23 28.04 -0.52
CA ASN A 79 -22.18 26.74 -1.19
C ASN A 79 -20.76 26.15 -1.17
N LEU A 80 -20.67 24.88 -0.76
CA LEU A 80 -19.46 24.05 -0.75
C LEU A 80 -18.30 24.62 0.09
N CYS A 81 -18.58 25.54 1.00
CA CYS A 81 -17.59 26.26 1.81
C CYS A 81 -16.81 25.38 2.81
N ASN A 82 -17.36 24.22 3.15
CA ASN A 82 -16.73 23.24 4.03
C ASN A 82 -15.77 22.29 3.29
N GLY A 83 -15.31 22.67 2.10
CA GLY A 83 -14.21 22.01 1.39
C GLY A 83 -12.89 22.09 2.16
N ALA A 84 -11.91 21.26 1.79
CA ALA A 84 -10.58 21.40 2.36
C ALA A 84 -10.05 22.82 2.07
N SER A 85 -9.67 23.56 3.11
CA SER A 85 -9.14 24.91 2.97
C SER A 85 -8.05 24.92 1.90
N ALA A 86 -8.23 25.73 0.86
CA ALA A 86 -7.11 26.16 0.05
C ALA A 86 -6.07 26.73 1.02
N LEU A 87 -4.85 26.19 1.00
CA LEU A 87 -3.69 26.82 1.59
C LEU A 87 -3.64 28.24 1.02
N HIS A 88 -4.07 29.22 1.79
CA HIS A 88 -3.79 30.61 1.52
C HIS A 88 -2.28 30.75 1.70
N LEU A 89 -1.54 30.64 0.60
CA LEU A 89 -0.14 31.03 0.54
C LEU A 89 -0.10 32.53 0.87
N SER A 90 0.23 32.85 2.12
CA SER A 90 0.62 34.20 2.50
C SER A 90 2.02 34.45 1.93
N MET A 91 2.08 35.17 0.82
CA MET A 91 3.31 35.79 0.33
C MET A 91 3.83 36.77 1.39
N THR A 92 5.01 36.51 1.97
CA THR A 92 6.06 37.49 2.29
C THR A 92 7.12 36.84 3.17
N ALA A 93 8.27 36.52 2.58
CA ALA A 93 9.62 36.77 3.14
C ALA A 93 10.64 36.22 2.14
N ALA A 94 10.83 36.96 1.04
CA ALA A 94 12.10 36.93 0.35
C ALA A 94 13.02 37.94 1.05
N LEU A 95 14.26 37.51 1.31
CA LEU A 95 15.53 38.24 1.25
C LEU A 95 16.45 37.93 2.43
N SER A 96 17.44 37.07 2.18
CA SER A 96 18.84 37.43 2.45
C SER A 96 19.77 36.47 1.69
N VAL A 97 20.71 37.10 1.00
CA VAL A 97 21.64 36.56 0.00
C VAL A 97 22.97 36.18 0.64
N ALA A 98 23.54 35.06 0.15
CA ALA A 98 24.96 34.68 0.08
C ALA A 98 25.79 34.47 1.36
N LEU A 99 26.90 33.75 1.16
CA LEU A 99 27.96 33.26 2.07
C LEU A 99 27.75 31.79 2.47
N LEU A 100 28.50 30.77 2.04
CA LEU A 100 29.85 30.69 1.46
C LEU A 100 29.99 29.43 0.59
N THR A 101 30.58 29.61 -0.58
CA THR A 101 31.28 28.57 -1.33
C THR A 101 32.61 28.24 -0.63
N SER A 102 32.78 27.00 -0.20
CA SER A 102 34.09 26.33 -0.09
C SER A 102 33.87 24.83 0.10
N PHE A 103 34.80 24.03 -0.42
CA PHE A 103 34.81 22.56 -0.48
C PHE A 103 34.12 21.92 -1.69
N TRP A 104 34.30 22.54 -2.86
CA TRP A 104 34.56 21.79 -4.09
C TRP A 104 36.06 21.85 -4.37
N SER A 105 36.77 20.82 -3.93
CA SER A 105 38.14 20.41 -4.33
C SER A 105 38.59 19.39 -3.29
N ASN A 106 38.48 18.09 -3.58
CA ASN A 106 39.28 16.98 -3.04
C ASN A 106 38.67 15.58 -3.31
N ALA A 107 37.99 15.40 -4.44
CA ALA A 107 37.67 14.04 -4.94
C ALA A 107 37.98 13.87 -6.44
N GLN A 108 38.49 14.92 -7.11
CA GLN A 108 38.77 14.92 -8.55
C GLN A 108 40.28 14.78 -8.87
N LEU A 109 41.15 14.79 -7.86
CA LEU A 109 42.59 14.65 -8.05
C LEU A 109 43.11 13.20 -7.83
N ASP A 110 42.38 12.34 -7.12
CA ASP A 110 42.75 10.91 -7.00
C ASP A 110 42.40 10.11 -8.26
N PHE A 111 41.42 10.56 -9.05
CA PHE A 111 41.05 9.90 -10.31
C PHE A 111 42.06 10.13 -11.44
N LEU A 112 42.90 11.17 -11.34
CA LEU A 112 43.86 11.54 -12.39
C LEU A 112 45.31 11.12 -12.13
N LEU A 113 45.64 10.57 -10.95
CA LEU A 113 47.00 10.09 -10.65
C LEU A 113 47.15 8.56 -10.66
N HIS A 114 46.07 7.80 -10.91
CA HIS A 114 46.17 6.34 -11.05
C HIS A 114 46.29 5.84 -12.50
N ASP A 115 46.16 6.72 -13.50
CA ASP A 115 46.08 6.32 -14.91
C ASP A 115 47.41 6.44 -15.70
N SER A 116 48.54 6.63 -15.02
CA SER A 116 49.85 6.77 -15.69
C SER A 116 50.81 5.59 -15.52
N ASN A 117 50.36 4.42 -15.05
CA ASN A 117 51.28 3.28 -14.97
C ASN A 117 50.63 1.90 -15.07
N ARG A 118 50.09 1.57 -16.25
CA ARG A 118 50.12 0.19 -16.79
C ARG A 118 49.71 0.15 -18.28
N GLN A 119 50.70 0.28 -19.15
CA GLN A 119 50.60 -0.35 -20.48
C GLN A 119 50.71 -1.87 -20.29
N GLY A 120 49.66 -2.60 -20.66
CA GLY A 120 49.66 -4.06 -20.66
C GLY A 120 48.29 -4.65 -21.00
N ASN A 121 48.10 -4.96 -22.28
CA ASN A 121 47.01 -5.72 -22.92
C ASN A 121 45.60 -5.10 -22.95
N ASN A 122 45.23 -4.63 -24.15
CA ASN A 122 43.86 -4.37 -24.58
C ASN A 122 43.04 -5.66 -24.57
N MET A 123 42.11 -5.75 -23.62
CA MET A 123 40.86 -6.47 -23.79
C MET A 123 39.79 -5.46 -23.40
N SER A 124 39.03 -4.97 -24.39
CA SER A 124 37.89 -4.09 -24.13
C SER A 124 36.94 -4.83 -23.21
N GLU A 125 36.82 -4.39 -21.94
CA GLU A 125 35.70 -4.76 -21.08
C GLU A 125 34.43 -4.27 -21.78
N GLU A 126 33.82 -5.13 -22.60
CA GLU A 126 32.51 -4.89 -23.19
C GLU A 126 31.52 -4.75 -22.03
N ARG A 127 31.12 -3.51 -21.74
CA ARG A 127 30.12 -3.25 -20.71
C ARG A 127 28.77 -3.72 -21.28
N PRO A 128 28.10 -4.68 -20.64
CA PRO A 128 26.80 -5.14 -21.14
C PRO A 128 25.83 -3.97 -21.14
N GLU A 129 25.07 -3.84 -22.23
CA GLU A 129 24.02 -2.84 -22.35
C GLU A 129 22.90 -3.14 -21.34
N VAL A 130 22.54 -2.13 -20.55
CA VAL A 130 21.52 -2.24 -19.50
C VAL A 130 20.37 -1.31 -19.85
N GLU A 131 19.18 -1.87 -20.06
CA GLU A 131 17.96 -1.11 -20.33
C GLU A 131 16.82 -1.57 -19.42
N LEU A 132 16.28 -0.66 -18.63
CA LEU A 132 15.15 -0.89 -17.74
C LEU A 132 13.86 -0.43 -18.39
N PHE A 133 12.91 -1.36 -18.54
CA PHE A 133 11.57 -1.05 -19.04
C PHE A 133 10.62 -0.81 -17.88
N VAL A 134 10.06 0.40 -17.79
CA VAL A 134 9.19 0.83 -16.69
C VAL A 134 7.78 1.12 -17.16
N LYS A 135 6.80 1.05 -16.26
CA LYS A 135 5.42 1.40 -16.59
C LYS A 135 5.34 2.89 -16.97
N ALA A 136 4.71 3.21 -18.10
CA ALA A 136 4.43 4.61 -18.45
C ALA A 136 3.30 5.22 -17.61
N GLY A 137 3.32 6.55 -17.51
CA GLY A 137 2.29 7.38 -16.90
C GLY A 137 0.98 7.39 -17.69
N SER A 138 -0.01 8.14 -17.21
CA SER A 138 -1.32 8.25 -17.87
C SER A 138 -1.24 8.88 -19.27
N ASP A 139 -0.20 9.67 -19.53
CA ASP A 139 0.13 10.28 -20.82
C ASP A 139 0.77 9.29 -21.82
N GLY A 140 1.17 8.10 -21.35
CA GLY A 140 1.85 7.09 -22.14
C GLY A 140 3.31 7.41 -22.46
N GLN A 141 3.89 8.45 -21.85
CA GLN A 141 5.27 8.89 -22.12
C GLN A 141 6.10 9.03 -20.84
N SER A 142 5.57 9.69 -19.82
CA SER A 142 6.28 9.91 -18.56
C SER A 142 6.42 8.61 -17.75
N ILE A 143 7.27 8.63 -16.72
CA ILE A 143 7.38 7.51 -15.78
C ILE A 143 6.07 7.42 -14.99
N GLY A 144 5.47 6.24 -14.99
CA GLY A 144 4.20 5.98 -14.31
C GLY A 144 4.36 5.65 -12.83
N ASN A 145 3.23 5.71 -12.12
CA ASN A 145 3.15 5.35 -10.70
C ASN A 145 3.23 3.82 -10.53
N CYS A 146 4.45 3.29 -10.54
CA CYS A 146 4.76 1.88 -10.33
C CYS A 146 5.96 1.76 -9.38
N PRO A 147 5.77 1.47 -8.09
CA PRO A 147 6.87 1.39 -7.14
C PRO A 147 7.81 0.21 -7.40
N PHE A 148 7.39 -0.86 -8.09
CA PHE A 148 8.34 -1.88 -8.54
C PHE A 148 9.31 -1.33 -9.61
N SER A 149 8.79 -0.56 -10.56
CA SER A 149 9.64 0.13 -11.55
C SER A 149 10.57 1.14 -10.88
N GLN A 150 10.04 1.93 -9.94
CA GLN A 150 10.83 2.88 -9.16
C GLN A 150 11.91 2.18 -8.33
N ARG A 151 11.60 1.03 -7.71
CA ARG A 151 12.56 0.24 -6.92
C ARG A 151 13.76 -0.18 -7.76
N LEU A 152 13.55 -0.81 -8.92
CA LEU A 152 14.65 -1.24 -9.79
C LEU A 152 15.43 -0.06 -10.37
N PHE A 153 14.74 1.05 -10.67
CA PHE A 153 15.40 2.28 -11.08
C PHE A 153 16.35 2.78 -9.98
N MET A 154 15.88 2.86 -8.73
CA MET A 154 16.73 3.24 -7.59
C MET A 154 17.92 2.30 -7.40
N VAL A 155 17.73 0.98 -7.54
CA VAL A 155 18.83 -0.01 -7.45
C VAL A 155 19.90 0.28 -8.50
N LEU A 156 19.54 0.38 -9.79
CA LEU A 156 20.48 0.68 -10.86
C LEU A 156 21.18 2.03 -10.67
N TRP A 157 20.44 3.05 -10.21
CA TRP A 157 21.00 4.36 -9.91
C TRP A 157 22.06 4.30 -8.81
N LEU A 158 21.76 3.60 -7.71
CA LEU A 158 22.69 3.44 -6.59
C LEU A 158 23.89 2.55 -6.93
N LYS A 159 23.73 1.60 -7.86
CA LYS A 159 24.86 0.83 -8.41
C LYS A 159 25.83 1.71 -9.20
N GLY A 160 25.41 2.87 -9.70
CA GLY A 160 26.25 3.76 -10.49
C GLY A 160 26.59 3.20 -11.88
N VAL A 161 25.80 2.24 -12.37
CA VAL A 161 25.91 1.72 -13.74
C VAL A 161 25.28 2.72 -14.71
N THR A 162 25.78 2.79 -15.94
CA THR A 162 25.10 3.51 -17.02
C THR A 162 24.01 2.61 -17.59
N PHE A 163 22.76 3.08 -17.59
CA PHE A 163 21.62 2.33 -18.11
C PHE A 163 20.60 3.26 -18.77
N ASN A 164 19.81 2.70 -19.69
CA ASN A 164 18.69 3.39 -20.32
C ASN A 164 17.37 3.05 -19.61
N VAL A 165 16.40 3.96 -19.69
CA VAL A 165 15.05 3.74 -19.15
C VAL A 165 14.04 3.97 -20.26
N THR A 166 13.24 2.94 -20.55
CA THR A 166 12.20 2.99 -21.57
C THR A 166 10.83 2.84 -20.90
N THR A 167 9.94 3.81 -21.12
CA THR A 167 8.58 3.78 -20.60
C THR A 167 7.68 2.96 -21.52
N VAL A 168 6.83 2.11 -20.93
CA VAL A 168 5.95 1.20 -21.66
C VAL A 168 4.50 1.58 -21.42
N ASP A 169 3.84 2.06 -22.48
CA ASP A 169 2.39 2.29 -22.48
C ASP A 169 1.66 0.94 -22.54
N MET A 170 1.02 0.59 -21.43
CA MET A 170 0.27 -0.66 -21.26
C MET A 170 -0.98 -0.74 -22.14
N LYS A 171 -1.50 0.40 -22.61
CA LYS A 171 -2.67 0.47 -23.50
C LYS A 171 -2.26 0.37 -24.97
N ARG A 172 -1.09 0.91 -25.31
CA ARG A 172 -0.54 0.93 -26.68
C ARG A 172 0.82 0.25 -26.65
N LYS A 173 0.83 -1.08 -26.47
CA LYS A 173 2.08 -1.86 -26.44
C LYS A 173 2.75 -1.78 -27.82
N PRO A 174 3.96 -1.23 -27.93
CA PRO A 174 4.73 -1.24 -29.17
C PRO A 174 4.99 -2.68 -29.65
N ASP A 175 4.92 -2.92 -30.96
CA ASP A 175 5.13 -4.27 -31.51
C ASP A 175 6.54 -4.82 -31.23
N ILE A 176 7.54 -3.94 -31.14
CA ILE A 176 8.93 -4.30 -30.82
C ILE A 176 9.05 -5.01 -29.45
N LEU A 177 8.14 -4.72 -28.51
CA LEU A 177 8.13 -5.38 -27.19
C LEU A 177 7.60 -6.81 -27.24
N LYS A 178 6.79 -7.16 -28.24
CA LYS A 178 6.27 -8.53 -28.40
C LYS A 178 7.37 -9.49 -28.81
N ASP A 179 8.29 -9.03 -29.65
CA ASP A 179 9.41 -9.82 -30.13
C ASP A 179 10.55 -9.85 -29.10
N LEU A 180 10.81 -8.72 -28.43
CA LEU A 180 11.85 -8.63 -27.40
C LEU A 180 11.49 -9.42 -26.14
N ALA A 181 10.26 -9.26 -25.63
CA ALA A 181 9.84 -9.81 -24.34
C ALA A 181 8.37 -10.27 -24.39
N PRO A 182 8.06 -11.37 -25.10
CA PRO A 182 6.70 -11.84 -25.32
C PRO A 182 5.98 -12.10 -23.98
N GLY A 183 4.95 -11.31 -23.71
CA GLY A 183 4.12 -11.45 -22.51
C GLY A 183 4.70 -10.82 -21.24
N ALA A 184 5.91 -10.27 -21.27
CA ALA A 184 6.48 -9.56 -20.13
C ALA A 184 5.68 -8.29 -19.80
N GLN A 185 5.50 -8.04 -18.51
CA GLN A 185 4.87 -6.83 -18.00
C GLN A 185 5.96 -6.00 -17.30
N PRO A 186 5.96 -4.67 -17.45
CA PRO A 186 6.86 -3.81 -16.71
C PRO A 186 6.68 -3.96 -15.17
N PRO A 187 7.77 -3.89 -14.38
CA PRO A 187 9.13 -3.70 -14.85
C PRO A 187 9.80 -5.00 -15.33
N PHE A 188 10.64 -4.87 -16.36
CA PHE A 188 11.58 -5.91 -16.78
C PHE A 188 12.90 -5.27 -17.21
N LEU A 189 13.97 -6.05 -17.23
CA LEU A 189 15.33 -5.58 -17.52
C LEU A 189 15.85 -6.30 -18.76
N LEU A 190 16.44 -5.56 -19.69
CA LEU A 190 17.28 -6.12 -20.75
C LEU A 190 18.74 -5.93 -20.33
N TYR A 191 19.47 -7.03 -20.20
CA TYR A 191 20.87 -7.02 -19.77
C TYR A 191 21.71 -7.84 -20.75
N GLY A 192 22.58 -7.19 -21.51
CA GLY A 192 23.43 -7.87 -22.51
C GLY A 192 22.63 -8.66 -23.56
N GLY A 193 21.43 -8.19 -23.91
CA GLY A 193 20.53 -8.84 -24.85
C GLY A 193 19.58 -9.89 -24.23
N GLU A 194 19.72 -10.22 -22.94
CA GLU A 194 18.82 -11.15 -22.25
C GLU A 194 17.74 -10.41 -21.47
N VAL A 195 16.48 -10.84 -21.63
CA VAL A 195 15.36 -10.32 -20.85
C VAL A 195 15.29 -11.01 -19.49
N LYS A 196 15.30 -10.22 -18.43
CA LYS A 196 15.05 -10.63 -17.05
C LYS A 196 13.69 -10.08 -16.62
N THR A 197 12.87 -10.96 -16.06
CA THR A 197 11.53 -10.66 -15.52
C THR A 197 11.47 -11.00 -14.04
N ASP A 198 10.40 -10.59 -13.35
CA ASP A 198 10.23 -10.67 -11.89
C ASP A 198 11.14 -9.70 -11.14
N THR A 199 10.53 -8.79 -10.38
CA THR A 199 11.24 -7.69 -9.72
C THR A 199 12.27 -8.18 -8.71
N ASN A 200 11.98 -9.23 -7.94
CA ASN A 200 12.89 -9.71 -6.91
C ASN A 200 14.06 -10.46 -7.54
N LYS A 201 13.80 -11.28 -8.56
CA LYS A 201 14.88 -11.97 -9.30
C LYS A 201 15.81 -11.01 -10.03
N ILE A 202 15.26 -9.91 -10.58
CA ILE A 202 16.08 -8.87 -11.20
C ILE A 202 16.97 -8.19 -10.15
N GLU A 203 16.44 -7.89 -8.96
CA GLU A 203 17.23 -7.30 -7.88
C GLU A 203 18.35 -8.23 -7.40
N GLU A 204 18.06 -9.52 -7.18
CA GLU A 204 19.05 -10.54 -6.83
C GLU A 204 20.15 -10.63 -7.90
N PHE A 205 19.76 -10.71 -9.17
CA PHE A 205 20.68 -10.72 -10.30
C PHE A 205 21.57 -9.47 -10.36
N LEU A 206 20.99 -8.29 -10.17
CA LEU A 206 21.75 -7.03 -10.17
C LEU A 206 22.72 -6.95 -8.99
N GLU A 207 22.37 -7.48 -7.83
CA GLU A 207 23.27 -7.51 -6.67
C GLU A 207 24.43 -8.49 -6.88
N GLU A 208 24.18 -9.64 -7.51
CA GLU A 208 25.19 -10.65 -7.83
C GLU A 208 26.16 -10.18 -8.93
N VAL A 209 25.63 -9.65 -10.04
CA VAL A 209 26.42 -9.28 -11.22
C VAL A 209 27.11 -7.93 -11.04
N LEU A 210 26.43 -6.95 -10.44
CA LEU A 210 27.00 -5.63 -10.17
C LEU A 210 27.55 -5.58 -8.75
N CYS A 211 28.60 -6.35 -8.50
CA CYS A 211 29.19 -6.52 -7.17
C CYS A 211 30.54 -5.78 -6.99
N PRO A 212 31.04 -5.67 -5.75
CA PRO A 212 32.37 -5.13 -5.47
C PRO A 212 33.49 -5.92 -6.17
N PRO A 213 34.63 -5.29 -6.53
CA PRO A 213 35.04 -3.92 -6.19
C PRO A 213 34.50 -2.84 -7.13
N LYS A 214 33.87 -3.22 -8.25
CA LYS A 214 33.48 -2.30 -9.32
C LYS A 214 32.21 -1.51 -9.00
N TYR A 215 31.28 -2.13 -8.30
CA TYR A 215 29.99 -1.54 -7.93
C TYR A 215 29.71 -1.72 -6.43
N PRO A 216 28.95 -0.81 -5.79
CA PRO A 216 28.65 -0.91 -4.36
C PRO A 216 27.72 -2.09 -4.04
N GLN A 217 27.90 -2.71 -2.88
CA GLN A 217 26.95 -3.67 -2.32
C GLN A 217 25.76 -2.91 -1.72
N LEU A 218 24.54 -3.27 -2.13
CA LEU A 218 23.30 -2.63 -1.66
C LEU A 218 22.50 -3.53 -0.71
N ALA A 219 22.82 -4.83 -0.64
CA ALA A 219 22.23 -5.75 0.31
C ALA A 219 22.34 -5.21 1.75
N ALA A 220 21.23 -5.26 2.48
CA ALA A 220 21.18 -4.79 3.86
C ALA A 220 22.14 -5.62 4.74
N ARG A 221 22.97 -4.92 5.52
CA ARG A 221 23.87 -5.56 6.49
C ARG A 221 23.12 -6.19 7.66
N ASN A 222 21.98 -5.60 8.02
CA ASN A 222 21.10 -6.10 9.07
C ASN A 222 19.91 -6.80 8.40
N PRO A 223 19.73 -8.12 8.62
CA PRO A 223 18.64 -8.88 7.99
C PRO A 223 17.25 -8.31 8.29
N GLU A 224 17.07 -7.71 9.47
CA GLU A 224 15.81 -7.10 9.95
C GLU A 224 15.33 -5.87 9.14
N SER A 225 16.18 -5.35 8.24
CA SER A 225 15.85 -4.18 7.41
C SER A 225 15.18 -4.55 6.07
N ASN A 226 14.98 -5.83 5.78
CA ASN A 226 14.41 -6.29 4.51
C ASN A 226 12.87 -6.35 4.57
N SER A 227 12.19 -5.95 3.48
CA SER A 227 10.72 -6.00 3.36
C SER A 227 10.11 -7.40 3.48
N ALA A 228 10.92 -8.46 3.30
CA ALA A 228 10.55 -9.85 3.59
C ALA A 228 10.14 -10.07 5.05
N ASP A 229 10.61 -9.24 5.99
CA ASP A 229 10.21 -9.31 7.39
C ASP A 229 8.78 -8.80 7.63
N LEU A 230 8.17 -8.06 6.71
CA LEU A 230 6.77 -7.65 6.84
C LEU A 230 5.82 -8.83 6.64
N GLU A 231 6.08 -9.69 5.65
CA GLU A 231 5.33 -10.93 5.44
C GLU A 231 5.57 -11.92 6.58
N LYS A 232 6.83 -12.06 7.01
CA LYS A 232 7.20 -12.89 8.18
C LYS A 232 6.57 -12.36 9.47
N GLY A 233 6.50 -11.04 9.64
CA GLY A 233 5.86 -10.36 10.75
C GLY A 233 4.35 -10.58 10.76
N LEU A 234 3.70 -10.47 9.59
CA LEU A 234 2.30 -10.80 9.42
C LEU A 234 2.03 -12.27 9.75
N LEU A 235 2.82 -13.21 9.21
CA LEU A 235 2.72 -14.63 9.51
C LEU A 235 2.90 -14.93 11.00
N LYS A 236 3.86 -14.26 11.65
CA LYS A 236 4.09 -14.39 13.10
C LYS A 236 2.88 -13.90 13.91
N ALA A 237 2.27 -12.80 13.49
CA ALA A 237 1.05 -12.28 14.12
C ALA A 237 -0.15 -13.22 13.93
N LEU A 238 -0.35 -13.73 12.70
CA LEU A 238 -1.42 -14.70 12.40
C LEU A 238 -1.22 -16.01 13.18
N LYS A 239 0.03 -16.49 13.30
CA LYS A 239 0.35 -17.66 14.11
C LYS A 239 0.04 -17.44 15.58
N LYS A 240 0.39 -16.28 16.16
CA LYS A 240 0.05 -15.96 17.55
C LYS A 240 -1.47 -15.97 17.79
N LEU A 241 -2.26 -15.51 16.81
CA LEU A 241 -3.71 -15.57 16.88
C LEU A 241 -4.23 -17.01 16.79
N ASP A 242 -3.66 -17.82 15.89
CA ASP A 242 -3.98 -19.25 15.76
C ASP A 242 -3.68 -20.02 17.05
N ASP A 243 -2.51 -19.80 17.65
CA ASP A 243 -2.11 -20.40 18.93
C ASP A 243 -3.08 -20.02 20.06
N TYR A 244 -3.54 -18.76 20.09
CA TYR A 244 -4.56 -18.30 21.05
C TYR A 244 -5.91 -18.99 20.84
N LEU A 245 -6.38 -19.07 19.60
CA LEU A 245 -7.64 -19.75 19.25
C LEU A 245 -7.59 -21.27 19.45
N ALA A 246 -6.39 -21.86 19.44
CA ALA A 246 -6.17 -23.27 19.74
C ALA A 246 -6.13 -23.54 21.25
N SER A 247 -5.72 -22.56 22.06
CA SER A 247 -5.58 -22.71 23.51
C SER A 247 -6.96 -22.61 24.19
N PRO A 248 -7.37 -23.58 25.04
CA PRO A 248 -8.65 -23.51 25.74
C PRO A 248 -8.73 -22.32 26.70
N LEU A 249 -9.91 -21.70 26.80
CA LEU A 249 -10.22 -20.73 27.86
C LEU A 249 -10.47 -21.46 29.19
N VAL A 250 -10.40 -20.72 30.30
CA VAL A 250 -10.66 -21.25 31.64
C VAL A 250 -12.05 -21.90 31.71
N ASP A 251 -13.06 -21.28 31.10
CA ASP A 251 -14.43 -21.78 31.09
C ASP A 251 -14.62 -23.05 30.24
N GLU A 252 -13.65 -23.37 29.37
CA GLU A 252 -13.64 -24.62 28.59
C GLU A 252 -12.96 -25.78 29.34
N ILE A 253 -12.29 -25.51 30.46
CA ILE A 253 -11.56 -26.51 31.24
C ILE A 253 -12.45 -26.94 32.41
N ASP A 254 -12.96 -28.17 32.34
CA ASP A 254 -13.67 -28.79 33.47
C ASP A 254 -12.67 -29.44 34.42
N GLU A 255 -12.45 -28.82 35.59
CA GLU A 255 -11.55 -29.32 36.63
C GLU A 255 -11.95 -30.72 37.18
N ASN A 256 -13.18 -31.18 36.91
CA ASN A 256 -13.66 -32.51 37.30
C ASN A 256 -13.65 -33.55 36.17
N CYS A 257 -13.26 -33.17 34.94
CA CYS A 257 -13.17 -34.10 33.82
C CYS A 257 -11.82 -34.82 33.83
N SER A 258 -11.83 -36.14 33.59
CA SER A 258 -10.59 -36.94 33.53
C SER A 258 -9.77 -36.72 32.26
N ASP A 259 -10.36 -36.04 31.27
CA ASP A 259 -9.74 -35.77 29.98
C ASP A 259 -9.14 -34.36 29.97
N ASP A 260 -7.82 -34.27 29.81
CA ASP A 260 -7.14 -32.99 29.57
C ASP A 260 -7.66 -32.37 28.26
N VAL A 261 -8.41 -31.26 28.37
CA VAL A 261 -8.79 -30.45 27.21
C VAL A 261 -7.51 -29.81 26.66
N THR A 262 -6.91 -30.45 25.66
CA THR A 262 -5.64 -30.03 25.07
C THR A 262 -5.81 -28.99 23.96
N SER A 263 -7.04 -28.80 23.45
CA SER A 263 -7.33 -27.83 22.38
C SER A 263 -8.74 -27.28 22.46
N SER A 264 -8.89 -25.99 22.12
CA SER A 264 -10.17 -25.29 22.10
C SER A 264 -11.00 -25.61 20.85
N THR A 265 -12.31 -25.69 21.06
CA THR A 265 -13.30 -25.84 19.99
C THR A 265 -14.11 -24.57 19.74
N ARG A 266 -13.91 -23.51 20.55
CA ARG A 266 -14.74 -22.30 20.52
C ARG A 266 -14.69 -21.58 19.17
N PRO A 267 -15.83 -21.25 18.54
CA PRO A 267 -15.86 -20.67 17.21
C PRO A 267 -15.36 -19.22 17.14
N PHE A 268 -15.41 -18.45 18.24
CA PHE A 268 -15.06 -17.02 18.30
C PHE A 268 -14.00 -16.71 19.36
N LEU A 269 -13.50 -15.47 19.42
CA LEU A 269 -12.34 -15.13 20.26
C LEU A 269 -12.54 -15.51 21.73
N ASP A 270 -13.72 -15.20 22.27
CA ASP A 270 -14.03 -15.29 23.71
C ASP A 270 -15.13 -16.32 24.02
N GLY A 271 -15.42 -17.24 23.09
CA GLY A 271 -16.37 -18.33 23.34
C GLY A 271 -17.24 -18.71 22.14
N GLN A 272 -18.49 -19.08 22.45
CA GLN A 272 -19.46 -19.59 21.46
C GLN A 272 -20.22 -18.48 20.71
N GLU A 273 -20.17 -17.25 21.20
CA GLU A 273 -20.88 -16.10 20.62
C GLU A 273 -19.92 -14.98 20.18
N LEU A 274 -20.37 -14.15 19.24
CA LEU A 274 -19.62 -12.97 18.81
C LEU A 274 -19.62 -11.90 19.91
N THR A 275 -18.46 -11.30 20.13
CA THR A 275 -18.25 -10.23 21.10
C THR A 275 -17.72 -8.95 20.43
N LEU A 276 -17.55 -7.88 21.23
CA LEU A 276 -16.92 -6.65 20.77
C LEU A 276 -15.48 -6.87 20.26
N ALA A 277 -14.77 -7.87 20.78
CA ALA A 277 -13.42 -8.21 20.33
C ALA A 277 -13.45 -8.72 18.88
N ASP A 278 -14.42 -9.56 18.54
CA ASP A 278 -14.61 -10.10 17.19
C ASP A 278 -14.99 -8.99 16.21
N CYS A 279 -15.92 -8.13 16.60
CA CYS A 279 -16.34 -6.97 15.81
C CYS A 279 -15.18 -6.01 15.48
N ASN A 280 -14.16 -5.92 16.35
CA ASN A 280 -12.96 -5.11 16.11
C ASN A 280 -11.92 -5.81 15.23
N LEU A 281 -11.79 -7.14 15.36
CA LEU A 281 -10.75 -7.90 14.67
C LEU A 281 -11.17 -8.37 13.27
N LEU A 282 -12.39 -8.90 13.12
CA LEU A 282 -12.85 -9.54 11.89
C LEU A 282 -12.79 -8.62 10.66
N PRO A 283 -13.23 -7.34 10.71
CA PRO A 283 -13.13 -6.47 9.55
C PRO A 283 -11.68 -6.23 9.10
N LYS A 284 -10.74 -6.08 10.05
CA LYS A 284 -9.31 -5.88 9.76
C LYS A 284 -8.70 -7.13 9.15
N LEU A 285 -9.02 -8.28 9.73
CA LEU A 285 -8.51 -9.57 9.26
C LEU A 285 -9.01 -9.91 7.85
N HIS A 286 -10.28 -9.60 7.55
CA HIS A 286 -10.84 -9.75 6.21
C HIS A 286 -10.15 -8.85 5.19
N ILE A 287 -9.96 -7.56 5.50
CA ILE A 287 -9.21 -6.64 4.62
C ILE A 287 -7.79 -7.16 4.37
N VAL A 288 -7.07 -7.59 5.42
CA VAL A 288 -5.72 -8.16 5.28
C VAL A 288 -5.75 -9.38 4.36
N LYS A 289 -6.66 -10.33 4.55
CA LYS A 289 -6.81 -11.51 3.69
C LYS A 289 -7.03 -11.11 2.22
N VAL A 290 -7.99 -10.23 1.96
CA VAL A 290 -8.38 -9.82 0.60
C VAL A 290 -7.26 -9.02 -0.09
N VAL A 291 -6.65 -8.05 0.61
CA VAL A 291 -5.58 -7.21 0.06
C VAL A 291 -4.29 -7.99 -0.14
N CYS A 292 -3.86 -8.80 0.83
CA CYS A 292 -2.63 -9.58 0.69
C CYS A 292 -2.75 -10.63 -0.43
N GLN A 293 -3.92 -11.26 -0.57
CA GLN A 293 -4.17 -12.17 -1.69
C GLN A 293 -4.11 -11.42 -3.02
N LYS A 294 -4.73 -10.24 -3.11
CA LYS A 294 -4.79 -9.46 -4.35
C LYS A 294 -3.50 -8.78 -4.74
N PHE A 295 -2.65 -8.31 -3.81
CA PHE A 295 -1.49 -7.45 -4.14
C PHE A 295 -0.13 -8.08 -3.84
N ARG A 296 -0.11 -9.20 -3.12
CA ARG A 296 1.12 -9.91 -2.73
C ARG A 296 1.08 -11.40 -3.06
N SER A 297 -0.01 -11.90 -3.67
CA SER A 297 -0.26 -13.33 -3.89
C SER A 297 -0.11 -14.16 -2.61
N PHE A 298 -0.27 -13.52 -1.46
CA PHE A 298 -0.13 -14.14 -0.15
C PHE A 298 -1.50 -14.62 0.30
N SER A 299 -1.60 -15.92 0.59
CA SER A 299 -2.76 -16.51 1.22
C SER A 299 -2.42 -16.94 2.63
N ILE A 300 -3.34 -16.72 3.58
CA ILE A 300 -3.22 -17.26 4.94
C ILE A 300 -3.03 -18.78 4.82
N PRO A 301 -1.93 -19.35 5.36
CA PRO A 301 -1.67 -20.79 5.25
C PRO A 301 -2.80 -21.62 5.83
N ARG A 302 -3.19 -22.70 5.15
CA ARG A 302 -4.22 -23.65 5.63
C ARG A 302 -3.79 -24.45 6.86
N THR A 303 -2.51 -24.40 7.20
CA THR A 303 -1.95 -24.99 8.43
C THR A 303 -2.40 -24.28 9.70
N LEU A 304 -2.90 -23.03 9.63
CA LEU A 304 -3.45 -22.28 10.76
C LEU A 304 -4.92 -22.68 10.97
N THR A 305 -5.13 -23.88 11.49
CA THR A 305 -6.44 -24.55 11.50
C THR A 305 -7.47 -23.85 12.39
N SER A 306 -7.05 -23.33 13.55
CA SER A 306 -7.93 -22.63 14.49
C SER A 306 -8.35 -21.26 13.95
N LEU A 307 -7.43 -20.56 13.29
CA LEU A 307 -7.72 -19.31 12.58
C LEU A 307 -8.70 -19.53 11.42
N TRP A 308 -8.55 -20.61 10.65
CA TRP A 308 -9.52 -20.93 9.60
C TRP A 308 -10.87 -21.31 10.17
N ARG A 309 -10.92 -22.08 11.27
CA ARG A 309 -12.17 -22.37 11.99
C ARG A 309 -12.89 -21.09 12.42
N TYR A 310 -12.15 -20.10 12.94
CA TYR A 310 -12.68 -18.79 13.32
C TYR A 310 -13.22 -18.00 12.11
N LEU A 311 -12.44 -17.93 11.02
CA LEU A 311 -12.87 -17.25 9.80
C LEU A 311 -14.11 -17.89 9.18
N ASP A 312 -14.14 -19.22 9.07
CA ASP A 312 -15.26 -19.95 8.48
C ASP A 312 -16.53 -19.77 9.32
N ALA A 313 -16.41 -19.82 10.66
CA ALA A 313 -17.52 -19.51 11.55
C ALA A 313 -18.03 -18.07 11.37
N ALA A 314 -17.13 -17.08 11.27
CA ALA A 314 -17.50 -15.69 11.06
C ALA A 314 -18.19 -15.45 9.71
N TYR A 315 -17.70 -16.01 8.61
CA TYR A 315 -18.34 -15.87 7.29
C TYR A 315 -19.71 -16.55 7.22
N ALA A 316 -19.96 -17.57 8.04
CA ALA A 316 -21.27 -18.21 8.14
C ALA A 316 -22.30 -17.37 8.94
N ARG A 317 -21.87 -16.33 9.66
CA ARG A 317 -22.75 -15.43 10.42
C ARG A 317 -23.26 -14.29 9.55
N GLU A 318 -24.56 -14.02 9.63
CA GLU A 318 -25.21 -12.94 8.87
C GLU A 318 -24.68 -11.57 9.28
N GLU A 319 -24.40 -11.39 10.57
CA GLU A 319 -23.93 -10.13 11.16
C GLU A 319 -22.61 -9.67 10.54
N PHE A 320 -21.72 -10.61 10.20
CA PHE A 320 -20.45 -10.32 9.56
C PHE A 320 -20.57 -10.31 8.03
N SER A 321 -21.14 -11.37 7.44
CA SER A 321 -21.22 -11.50 5.98
C SER A 321 -22.02 -10.37 5.30
N SER A 322 -23.12 -9.91 5.92
CA SER A 322 -23.95 -8.82 5.38
C SER A 322 -23.33 -7.44 5.55
N THR A 323 -22.31 -7.30 6.40
CA THR A 323 -21.62 -6.03 6.65
C THR A 323 -20.26 -5.94 5.95
N CYS A 324 -19.75 -7.05 5.40
CA CYS A 324 -18.55 -7.07 4.59
C CYS A 324 -18.75 -6.27 3.29
N PRO A 325 -17.85 -5.33 2.95
CA PRO A 325 -17.82 -4.76 1.60
C PRO A 325 -17.38 -5.83 0.59
N SER A 326 -17.76 -5.65 -0.67
CA SER A 326 -17.27 -6.52 -1.76
C SER A 326 -15.75 -6.43 -1.91
N ASP A 327 -15.11 -7.53 -2.28
CA ASP A 327 -13.67 -7.60 -2.53
C ASP A 327 -13.19 -6.52 -3.52
N GLU A 328 -13.97 -6.22 -4.56
CA GLU A 328 -13.67 -5.16 -5.53
C GLU A 328 -13.53 -3.77 -4.87
N GLU A 329 -14.39 -3.46 -3.91
CA GLU A 329 -14.37 -2.16 -3.21
C GLU A 329 -13.14 -2.05 -2.32
N ILE A 330 -12.79 -3.15 -1.63
CA ILE A 330 -11.54 -3.24 -0.86
C ILE A 330 -10.34 -3.06 -1.80
N HIS A 331 -10.36 -3.71 -2.96
CA HIS A 331 -9.28 -3.59 -3.95
C HIS A 331 -9.13 -2.16 -4.45
N VAL A 332 -10.22 -1.47 -4.77
CA VAL A 332 -10.20 -0.07 -5.23
C VAL A 332 -9.67 0.83 -4.12
N ALA A 333 -10.18 0.70 -2.89
CA ALA A 333 -9.75 1.51 -1.76
C ALA A 333 -8.24 1.38 -1.48
N TYR A 334 -7.70 0.16 -1.57
CA TYR A 334 -6.30 -0.10 -1.29
C TYR A 334 -5.41 0.02 -2.53
N SER A 335 -5.95 0.04 -3.75
CA SER A 335 -5.19 0.11 -5.00
C SER A 335 -4.16 1.25 -5.04
N SER A 336 -4.45 2.39 -4.41
CA SER A 336 -3.57 3.56 -4.34
C SER A 336 -2.47 3.48 -3.27
N VAL A 337 -2.67 2.63 -2.25
CA VAL A 337 -1.75 2.41 -1.11
C VAL A 337 -0.91 1.15 -1.33
N SER A 338 -1.44 0.14 -2.03
CA SER A 338 -0.81 -1.15 -2.30
C SER A 338 -0.34 -1.30 -3.74
N ILE A 339 -0.07 -0.20 -4.46
CA ILE A 339 0.37 -0.21 -5.88
C ILE A 339 1.57 -1.14 -6.00
N CYS A 340 1.33 -2.38 -6.38
CA CYS A 340 1.57 -2.88 -7.69
C CYS A 340 0.62 -4.06 -7.87
N GLN A 341 -0.18 -3.99 -8.93
CA GLN A 341 -1.13 -5.04 -9.24
C GLN A 341 -0.38 -6.30 -9.69
N PRO A 342 -0.75 -7.50 -9.21
CA PRO A 342 -0.48 -8.73 -9.92
C PRO A 342 -1.43 -8.88 -11.11
N ILE A 343 -0.91 -9.65 -12.04
CA ILE A 343 -1.39 -9.97 -13.37
C ILE A 343 -2.81 -10.53 -13.32
N ASP A 344 -3.70 -9.98 -14.15
CA ASP A 344 -4.97 -10.63 -14.50
C ASP A 344 -4.68 -11.83 -15.43
N LEU A 345 -4.60 -13.03 -14.84
CA LEU A 345 -4.37 -14.29 -15.56
C LEU A 345 -5.61 -14.80 -16.30
N ASN A 346 -6.77 -14.14 -16.19
CA ASN A 346 -8.04 -14.66 -16.75
C ASN A 346 -8.51 -13.98 -18.03
N ALA A 347 -7.89 -12.89 -18.47
CA ALA A 347 -8.23 -12.25 -19.76
C ALA A 347 -7.84 -13.10 -20.99
N GLY A 348 -7.05 -14.17 -20.82
CA GLY A 348 -6.57 -15.03 -21.91
C GLY A 348 -7.47 -16.22 -22.29
N LYS A 349 -8.48 -16.58 -21.49
CA LYS A 349 -9.22 -17.85 -21.68
C LYS A 349 -10.55 -17.76 -22.46
N MET A 350 -10.97 -16.57 -22.89
CA MET A 350 -12.21 -16.40 -23.68
C MET A 350 -12.02 -16.31 -25.20
N ARG A 351 -10.81 -16.54 -25.76
CA ARG A 351 -10.60 -16.46 -27.22
C ARG A 351 -10.16 -17.74 -27.92
N GLN A 352 -10.09 -18.88 -27.22
CA GLN A 352 -9.71 -20.17 -27.84
C GLN A 352 -10.88 -21.09 -28.25
N ASN A 353 -12.14 -20.71 -27.98
CA ASN A 353 -13.31 -21.53 -28.37
C ASN A 353 -14.08 -21.03 -29.61
N ALA A 354 -13.49 -20.15 -30.44
CA ALA A 354 -14.17 -19.61 -31.62
C ALA A 354 -13.58 -20.05 -32.97
N LEU A 355 -12.61 -20.97 -33.00
CA LEU A 355 -12.03 -21.48 -34.25
C LEU A 355 -11.90 -23.00 -34.21
N MET A 356 -13.03 -23.70 -34.23
CA MET A 356 -13.09 -25.06 -34.79
C MET A 356 -14.41 -25.25 -35.55
N GLN A 357 -14.23 -25.69 -36.82
CA GLN A 357 -15.18 -26.21 -37.82
C GLN A 357 -15.78 -25.22 -38.84
N PRO A 358 -16.02 -25.67 -40.10
CA PRO A 358 -15.18 -26.56 -40.92
C PRO A 358 -15.01 -26.04 -42.36
N LEU A 359 -13.98 -26.54 -43.06
CA LEU A 359 -14.02 -26.96 -44.47
C LEU A 359 -12.87 -27.94 -44.71
#